data_AF-A0A2D9AQB4-F1
#
_entry.id   AF-A0A2D9AQB4-F1
#
_cell.length_a   1.000
_cell.length_b   1.000
_cell.length_c   1.000
_cell.angle_alpha   90.00
_cell.angle_beta   90.00
_cell.angle_gamma   90.00
#
_symmetry.space_group_name_H-M   'P 1'
#
loop_
_entity.id
_entity.type
_entity.pdbx_description
1 polymer ?
#
loop_
_entity_poly.entity_id
_entity_poly.type
_entity_poly.pdbx_seq_one_letter_code
_entity_poly.pdbx_strand_id
1 'polypeptide(L)'
;MNKSDQDILNYTNQLSKNLLPSYVRFCAFRNRGILYFYKKSYHRAIVYFTSAIDLLEQKRISFNKTGVELKKLKAKVYFFRGIAFIKMQNLDEGINNLEKSLKLYSKIIEENKFELNILSPEIKGLLSSFFEI
;
A
#
# COMPACT_ATOMS: atom_id res chain seq x y z
N MET A 1 -6.36 -16.30 -18.16
CA MET A 1 -6.52 -16.55 -16.71
C MET A 1 -6.96 -18.00 -16.55
N ASN A 2 -6.37 -18.80 -15.68
CA ASN A 2 -6.88 -20.15 -15.39
C ASN A 2 -8.10 -20.04 -14.47
N LYS A 3 -9.08 -20.91 -14.72
CA LYS A 3 -10.43 -20.87 -14.12
C LYS A 3 -10.40 -20.72 -12.59
N SER A 4 -9.50 -21.43 -11.92
CA SER A 4 -9.31 -21.36 -10.46
C SER A 4 -9.03 -19.96 -9.92
N ASP A 5 -8.24 -19.16 -10.64
CA ASP A 5 -7.85 -17.83 -10.18
C ASP A 5 -8.92 -16.78 -10.47
N GLN A 6 -9.75 -17.04 -11.48
CA GLN A 6 -10.96 -16.28 -11.75
C GLN A 6 -12.06 -16.60 -10.72
N ASP A 7 -12.19 -17.86 -10.32
CA ASP A 7 -13.14 -18.30 -9.30
C ASP A 7 -12.76 -17.76 -7.93
N ILE A 8 -11.47 -17.78 -7.58
CA ILE A 8 -10.96 -17.14 -6.35
C ILE A 8 -11.20 -15.62 -6.38
N LEU A 9 -10.96 -14.97 -7.52
CA LEU A 9 -11.21 -13.53 -7.70
C LEU A 9 -12.71 -13.20 -7.58
N ASN A 10 -13.57 -13.96 -8.25
CA ASN A 10 -15.02 -13.78 -8.19
C ASN A 10 -15.57 -14.07 -6.79
N TYR A 11 -15.19 -15.18 -6.18
CA TYR A 11 -15.59 -15.56 -4.83
C TYR A 11 -15.15 -14.52 -3.82
N THR A 12 -13.89 -14.05 -3.91
CA THR A 12 -13.45 -12.98 -3.02
C THR A 12 -14.13 -11.68 -3.29
N ASN A 13 -14.33 -11.25 -4.55
CA ASN A 13 -15.07 -10.04 -4.91
C ASN A 13 -16.52 -10.08 -4.40
N GLN A 14 -17.16 -11.24 -4.46
CA GLN A 14 -18.54 -11.47 -4.02
C GLN A 14 -18.65 -11.46 -2.49
N LEU A 15 -17.74 -12.13 -1.77
CA LEU A 15 -17.59 -11.97 -0.31
C LEU A 15 -17.23 -10.54 0.09
N SER A 16 -16.40 -9.90 -0.73
CA SER A 16 -15.99 -8.52 -0.58
C SER A 16 -17.20 -7.61 -0.59
N LYS A 17 -18.12 -7.77 -1.55
CA LYS A 17 -19.21 -6.82 -1.79
C LYS A 17 -20.24 -6.83 -0.66
N ASN A 18 -20.36 -7.94 0.09
CA ASN A 18 -21.48 -8.15 1.01
C ASN A 18 -21.12 -8.33 2.50
N LEU A 19 -19.88 -8.69 2.91
CA LEU A 19 -19.64 -9.06 4.32
C LEU A 19 -18.30 -8.63 4.95
N LEU A 20 -17.30 -8.18 4.16
CA LEU A 20 -15.97 -7.87 4.70
C LEU A 20 -15.74 -6.37 4.86
N PRO A 21 -15.21 -5.89 6.02
CA PRO A 21 -14.72 -4.52 6.14
C PRO A 21 -13.74 -4.22 5.01
N SER A 22 -13.84 -3.04 4.41
CA SER A 22 -13.03 -2.66 3.25
C SER A 22 -11.51 -2.77 3.49
N TYR A 23 -11.08 -2.71 4.75
CA TYR A 23 -9.71 -3.00 5.15
C TYR A 23 -9.29 -4.45 4.89
N VAL A 24 -10.15 -5.42 5.22
CA VAL A 24 -9.87 -6.84 4.97
C VAL A 24 -9.73 -7.09 3.46
N ARG A 25 -10.58 -6.45 2.64
CA ARG A 25 -10.47 -6.50 1.17
C ARG A 25 -9.13 -5.95 0.68
N PHE A 26 -8.73 -4.79 1.19
CA PHE A 26 -7.44 -4.20 0.88
C PHE A 26 -6.28 -5.16 1.21
N CYS A 27 -6.27 -5.72 2.42
CA CYS A 27 -5.25 -6.68 2.85
C CYS A 27 -5.22 -7.92 1.96
N ALA A 28 -6.38 -8.46 1.58
CA ALA A 28 -6.47 -9.61 0.69
C ALA A 28 -5.87 -9.32 -0.69
N PHE A 29 -6.24 -8.20 -1.32
CA PHE A 29 -5.67 -7.81 -2.61
C PHE A 29 -4.16 -7.54 -2.52
N ARG A 30 -3.71 -6.79 -1.52
CA ARG A 30 -2.27 -6.54 -1.31
C ARG A 30 -1.49 -7.85 -1.16
N ASN A 31 -1.97 -8.77 -0.32
CA ASN A 31 -1.26 -10.02 -0.05
C ASN A 31 -1.26 -10.96 -1.27
N ARG A 32 -2.34 -10.98 -2.07
CA ARG A 32 -2.35 -11.70 -3.35
C ARG A 32 -1.37 -11.10 -4.35
N GLY A 33 -1.30 -9.78 -4.44
CA GLY A 33 -0.31 -9.11 -5.26
C GLY A 33 1.11 -9.55 -4.91
N ILE A 34 1.43 -9.60 -3.61
CA ILE A 34 2.72 -10.09 -3.09
C ILE A 34 2.95 -11.57 -3.44
N LEU A 35 1.95 -12.43 -3.23
CA LEU A 35 2.07 -13.85 -3.54
C LEU A 35 2.35 -14.06 -5.03
N TYR A 36 1.62 -13.40 -5.91
CA TYR A 36 1.83 -13.49 -7.34
C TYR A 36 3.14 -12.86 -7.81
N PHE A 37 3.61 -11.82 -7.13
CA PHE A 37 4.93 -11.25 -7.35
C PHE A 37 6.04 -12.28 -7.07
N TYR A 38 5.97 -12.99 -5.93
CA TYR A 38 6.93 -14.06 -5.60
C TYR A 38 6.79 -15.28 -6.52
N LYS A 39 5.59 -15.58 -7.01
CA LYS A 39 5.37 -16.58 -8.08
C LYS A 39 5.83 -16.09 -9.47
N LYS A 40 6.50 -14.93 -9.57
CA LYS A 40 6.96 -14.30 -10.82
C LYS A 40 5.84 -14.05 -11.84
N SER A 41 4.59 -14.07 -11.40
CA SER A 41 3.40 -13.82 -12.21
C SER A 41 3.05 -12.33 -12.18
N TYR A 42 3.94 -11.51 -12.75
CA TYR A 42 3.93 -10.06 -12.56
C TYR A 42 2.65 -9.38 -13.07
N HIS A 43 2.09 -9.83 -14.19
CA HIS A 43 0.80 -9.32 -14.69
C HIS A 43 -0.32 -9.48 -13.64
N ARG A 44 -0.38 -10.63 -12.95
CA ARG A 44 -1.37 -10.86 -11.91
C ARG A 44 -1.08 -10.03 -10.66
N ALA A 45 0.20 -9.91 -10.29
CA ALA A 45 0.61 -9.06 -9.19
C ALA A 45 0.11 -7.61 -9.41
N ILE A 46 0.28 -7.07 -10.61
CA ILE A 46 -0.17 -5.72 -11.00
C ILE A 46 -1.69 -5.58 -10.88
N VAL A 47 -2.46 -6.56 -11.36
CA VAL A 47 -3.94 -6.54 -11.23
C VAL A 47 -4.35 -6.41 -9.76
N TYR A 48 -3.79 -7.24 -8.89
CA TYR A 48 -4.12 -7.24 -7.46
C TYR A 48 -3.64 -5.98 -6.74
N PHE A 49 -2.45 -5.46 -7.07
CA PHE A 49 -1.99 -4.19 -6.52
C PHE A 49 -2.87 -3.01 -6.97
N THR A 50 -3.37 -3.05 -8.21
CA THR A 50 -4.28 -2.03 -8.73
C THR A 50 -5.61 -2.05 -7.98
N SER A 51 -6.22 -3.23 -7.80
CA SER A 51 -7.41 -3.36 -6.96
C SER A 51 -7.21 -2.87 -5.53
N ALA A 52 -6.03 -3.08 -4.94
CA ALA A 52 -5.70 -2.55 -3.62
C ALA A 52 -5.63 -1.01 -3.61
N ILE A 53 -5.03 -0.39 -4.63
CA ILE A 53 -4.95 1.08 -4.76
C ILE A 53 -6.35 1.68 -4.99
N ASP A 54 -7.17 1.08 -5.85
CA ASP A 54 -8.52 1.58 -6.14
C ASP A 54 -9.39 1.65 -4.89
N LEU A 55 -9.28 0.65 -4.00
CA LEU A 55 -9.99 0.66 -2.72
C LEU A 55 -9.54 1.84 -1.83
N LEU A 56 -8.24 2.18 -1.83
CA LEU A 56 -7.71 3.30 -1.06
C LEU A 56 -8.14 4.66 -1.65
N GLU A 57 -8.26 4.78 -2.96
CA GLU A 57 -8.56 6.04 -3.66
C GLU A 57 -10.04 6.40 -3.66
N GLN A 58 -10.92 5.41 -3.77
CA GLN A 58 -12.36 5.66 -3.78
C GLN A 58 -12.92 6.07 -2.41
N LYS A 59 -12.06 6.29 -1.39
CA LYS A 59 -12.41 6.46 0.03
C LYS A 59 -13.42 5.40 0.52
N ARG A 60 -13.52 4.26 -0.17
CA ARG A 60 -14.43 3.15 0.16
C ARG A 60 -13.98 2.39 1.39
N ILE A 61 -12.91 2.84 2.06
CA ILE A 61 -12.41 2.23 3.27
C ILE A 61 -12.63 3.17 4.44
N SER A 62 -13.53 2.77 5.34
CA SER A 62 -13.52 3.25 6.72
C SER A 62 -12.40 2.52 7.44
N PHE A 63 -11.32 3.24 7.75
CA PHE A 63 -10.28 2.75 8.63
C PHE A 63 -10.46 3.40 10.01
N ASN A 64 -10.36 2.61 11.09
CA ASN A 64 -9.92 3.13 12.40
C ASN A 64 -8.39 3.36 12.41
N LYS A 65 -7.78 3.69 11.25
CA LYS A 65 -6.34 3.90 11.08
C LYS A 65 -6.09 5.37 10.75
N THR A 66 -5.01 5.91 11.28
CA THR A 66 -4.63 7.30 11.07
C THR A 66 -4.31 7.56 9.58
N GLY A 67 -4.41 8.82 9.16
CA GLY A 67 -4.06 9.22 7.80
C GLY A 67 -2.61 8.86 7.41
N VAL A 68 -1.71 8.78 8.38
CA VAL A 68 -0.31 8.37 8.19
C VAL A 68 -0.20 6.87 7.84
N GLU A 69 -0.90 6.00 8.57
CA GLU A 69 -0.88 4.56 8.30
C GLU A 69 -1.46 4.25 6.91
N LEU A 70 -2.50 4.98 6.52
CA LEU A 70 -3.08 4.86 5.18
C LEU A 70 -2.07 5.20 4.08
N LYS A 71 -1.32 6.29 4.25
CA LYS A 71 -0.25 6.70 3.31
C LYS A 71 0.85 5.64 3.25
N LYS A 72 1.26 5.05 4.38
CA LYS A 72 2.26 3.97 4.44
C LYS A 72 1.81 2.75 3.66
N LEU A 73 0.56 2.32 3.83
CA LEU A 73 -0.01 1.20 3.10
C LEU A 73 -0.04 1.48 1.59
N LYS A 74 -0.49 2.68 1.19
CA LYS A 74 -0.54 3.10 -0.21
C LYS A 74 0.86 3.12 -0.85
N ALA A 75 1.84 3.69 -0.15
CA ALA A 75 3.23 3.75 -0.60
C ALA A 75 3.82 2.36 -0.85
N LYS A 76 3.63 1.42 0.10
CA LYS A 76 4.07 0.03 -0.06
C LYS A 76 3.47 -0.64 -1.29
N VAL A 77 2.17 -0.44 -1.55
CA VAL A 77 1.51 -1.05 -2.72
C VAL A 77 2.05 -0.45 -4.03
N TYR A 78 2.24 0.87 -4.08
CA TYR A 78 2.88 1.53 -5.22
C TYR A 78 4.29 0.99 -5.48
N PHE A 79 5.10 0.83 -4.42
CA PHE A 79 6.44 0.24 -4.53
C PHE A 79 6.41 -1.15 -5.19
N PHE A 80 5.64 -2.09 -4.63
CA PHE A 80 5.59 -3.46 -5.18
C PHE A 80 5.02 -3.51 -6.59
N ARG A 81 4.03 -2.65 -6.92
CA ARG A 81 3.50 -2.56 -8.28
C ARG A 81 4.54 -2.02 -9.26
N GLY A 82 5.33 -1.01 -8.85
CA GLY A 82 6.45 -0.49 -9.64
C GLY A 82 7.50 -1.54 -9.93
N ILE A 83 7.92 -2.32 -8.93
CA ILE A 83 8.86 -3.43 -9.15
C ILE A 83 8.26 -4.50 -10.08
N ALA A 84 6.95 -4.79 -9.96
CA ALA A 84 6.29 -5.73 -10.86
C ALA A 84 6.30 -5.24 -12.33
N PHE A 85 6.08 -3.94 -12.57
CA PHE A 85 6.18 -3.34 -13.90
C PHE A 85 7.61 -3.40 -14.46
N ILE A 86 8.62 -3.08 -13.64
CA ILE A 86 10.04 -3.18 -14.04
C ILE A 86 10.40 -4.62 -14.40
N LYS A 87 9.93 -5.62 -13.64
CA LYS A 87 10.14 -7.04 -13.97
C LYS A 87 9.46 -7.47 -15.27
N MET A 88 8.49 -6.70 -15.76
CA MET A 88 7.86 -6.86 -17.08
C MET A 88 8.51 -5.97 -18.15
N GLN A 89 9.62 -5.30 -17.86
CA GLN A 89 10.30 -4.34 -18.74
C GLN A 89 9.43 -3.11 -19.11
N ASN A 90 8.35 -2.87 -18.37
CA ASN A 90 7.58 -1.62 -18.48
C ASN A 90 8.19 -0.60 -17.51
N LEU A 91 9.26 0.05 -17.98
CA LEU A 91 10.06 0.95 -17.14
C LEU A 91 9.31 2.24 -16.79
N ASP A 92 8.56 2.80 -17.73
CA ASP A 92 7.81 4.05 -17.53
C ASP A 92 6.78 3.90 -16.40
N GLU A 93 5.97 2.83 -16.43
CA GLU A 93 5.05 2.56 -15.34
C GLU A 93 5.78 2.19 -14.05
N GLY A 94 6.91 1.49 -14.15
CA GLY A 94 7.79 1.22 -13.02
C GLY A 94 8.19 2.48 -12.26
N ILE A 95 8.78 3.44 -12.98
CA ILE A 95 9.26 4.73 -12.46
C ILE A 95 8.09 5.53 -11.88
N ASN A 96 7.00 5.70 -12.62
CA ASN A 96 5.79 6.40 -12.17
C ASN A 96 5.26 5.85 -10.82
N ASN A 97 5.25 4.53 -10.65
CA ASN A 97 4.81 3.91 -9.40
C ASN A 97 5.82 4.13 -8.26
N LEU A 98 7.12 4.07 -8.54
CA LEU A 98 8.16 4.34 -7.54
C LEU A 98 8.16 5.81 -7.09
N GLU A 99 7.96 6.75 -8.00
CA GLU A 99 7.81 8.18 -7.69
C GLU A 99 6.61 8.44 -6.78
N LYS A 100 5.46 7.83 -7.09
CA LYS A 100 4.27 7.90 -6.22
C LYS A 100 4.55 7.35 -4.83
N SER A 101 5.29 6.24 -4.74
CA SER A 101 5.72 5.68 -3.45
C SER A 101 6.63 6.65 -2.68
N LEU A 102 7.67 7.19 -3.33
CA LEU A 102 8.61 8.13 -2.72
C LEU A 102 7.91 9.40 -2.24
N LYS A 103 7.03 9.97 -3.05
CA LYS A 103 6.25 11.17 -2.69
C LYS A 103 5.41 10.95 -1.43
N LEU A 104 4.80 9.77 -1.28
CA LEU A 104 4.04 9.43 -0.08
C LEU A 104 4.96 9.28 1.14
N TYR A 105 6.12 8.64 0.99
CA TYR A 105 7.09 8.52 2.08
C TYR A 105 7.68 9.86 2.51
N SER A 106 8.00 10.77 1.57
CA SER A 106 8.46 12.13 1.90
C SER A 106 7.40 12.88 2.70
N LYS A 107 6.13 12.83 2.25
CA LYS A 107 5.01 13.45 2.97
C LYS A 107 4.82 12.87 4.39
N ILE A 108 4.98 11.55 4.56
CA ILE A 108 4.94 10.92 5.87
C ILE A 108 6.07 11.46 6.76
N ILE A 109 7.30 11.53 6.25
CA ILE A 109 8.45 12.02 7.00
C ILE A 109 8.25 13.48 7.41
N GLU A 110 7.77 14.33 6.50
CA GLU A 110 7.44 15.73 6.77
C GLU A 110 6.39 15.84 7.87
N GLU A 111 5.26 15.14 7.76
CA GLU A 111 4.19 15.17 8.76
C GLU A 111 4.66 14.70 10.15
N ASN A 112 5.48 13.65 10.23
CA ASN A 112 6.03 13.19 11.51
C ASN A 112 7.12 14.13 12.06
N LYS A 113 7.89 14.81 11.20
CA LYS A 113 8.84 15.86 11.61
C LYS A 113 8.12 17.07 12.20
N PHE A 114 6.97 17.45 11.64
CA PHE A 114 6.12 18.47 12.23
C PHE A 114 5.60 18.02 13.60
N GLU A 115 5.08 16.79 13.73
CA GLU A 115 4.65 16.26 15.03
C GLU A 115 5.78 16.32 16.08
N LEU A 116 7.01 15.93 15.73
CA LEU A 116 8.19 16.07 16.61
C LEU A 116 8.52 17.53 16.93
N ASN A 117 8.38 18.44 15.98
CA ASN A 117 8.70 19.86 16.16
C ASN A 117 7.68 20.63 17.02
N ILE A 118 6.45 20.15 17.12
CA ILE A 118 5.38 20.74 17.95
C ILE A 118 5.45 20.23 19.40
N LEU A 119 6.20 19.15 19.65
CA LEU A 119 6.45 18.66 21.01
C LEU A 119 7.30 19.66 21.80
N SER A 120 7.00 19.78 23.09
CA SER A 120 7.75 20.65 23.99
C SER A 120 9.21 20.18 24.08
N PRO A 121 10.15 21.09 24.39
CA PRO A 121 11.58 20.76 24.50
C PRO A 121 11.87 19.57 25.40
N GLU A 122 11.08 19.36 26.45
CA GLU A 122 11.22 18.26 27.39
C GLU A 122 10.92 16.89 26.73
N ILE A 123 9.87 16.82 25.91
CA ILE A 123 9.51 15.59 25.20
C ILE A 123 10.50 15.30 24.06
N LYS A 124 11.02 16.35 23.41
CA LYS A 124 12.10 16.20 22.42
C LYS A 124 13.36 15.61 23.04
N GLY A 125 13.81 16.14 24.18
CA GLY A 125 14.99 15.66 24.89
C GLY A 125 14.88 14.20 25.35
N LEU A 126 13.68 13.79 25.76
CA LEU A 126 13.40 12.41 26.14
C LEU A 126 13.43 11.45 24.94
N LEU A 127 12.99 11.88 23.75
CA LEU A 127 12.96 11.02 22.57
C LEU A 127 14.33 10.93 21.89
N SER A 128 15.13 11.99 21.90
CA SER A 128 16.52 11.97 21.37
C SER A 128 17.41 10.98 22.11
N SER A 129 17.22 10.80 23.42
CA SER A 129 17.97 9.80 24.20
C SER A 129 17.55 8.35 23.93
N PHE A 130 16.36 8.14 23.38
CA PHE A 130 15.83 6.81 23.04
C PHE A 130 16.12 6.37 21.59
N PHE A 131 16.29 7.32 20.66
CA PHE A 131 16.40 7.02 19.22
C PHE A 131 17.78 7.25 18.60
N GLU A 132 18.78 7.76 19.34
CA GLU A 132 20.12 8.10 18.82
C GLU A 132 20.08 8.85 17.47
N ILE A 133 19.32 9.96 17.43
CA ILE A 133 19.32 10.93 16.31
C ILE A 133 19.82 12.27 16.84
#